data_AF-A0AAE3XHX0-F1
#
_entry.id   AF-A0AAE3XHX0-F1
#
_cell.length_a   1.000
_cell.length_b   1.000
_cell.length_c   1.000
_cell.angle_alpha   90.00
_cell.angle_beta   90.00
_cell.angle_gamma   90.00
#
_symmetry.space_group_name_H-M   'P 1'
#
loop_
_entity.id
_entity.type
_entity.pdbx_description
1 polymer ?
#
loop_
_entity_poly.entity_id
_entity_poly.type
_entity_poly.pdbx_seq_one_letter_code
_entity_poly.pdbx_strand_id
1 'polypeptide(L)'
;MRLSDAQWAVLAPLIPPPITRTTRGRPRRSDREVLEGILWVLRTGAQWAALPKGEYPPKTTCHDRFQEWVDRQAFLNILTALAELSEENALLDLREAFIDGTFSAAKKGARMSVPPRKAKAPRS
;
A
#
# COMPACT_ATOMS: atom_id res chain seq x y z
N MET A 1 8.90 9.71 0.47
CA MET A 1 9.94 9.53 -0.57
C MET A 1 9.28 9.89 -1.89
N ARG A 2 9.98 10.55 -2.81
CA ARG A 2 9.41 10.88 -4.12
C ARG A 2 10.13 10.07 -5.19
N LEU A 3 9.37 9.49 -6.11
CA LEU A 3 9.91 8.76 -7.24
C LEU A 3 10.22 9.76 -8.35
N SER A 4 11.31 9.56 -9.09
CA SER A 4 11.52 10.30 -10.35
C SER A 4 10.54 9.81 -11.41
N ASP A 5 10.32 10.60 -12.46
CA ASP A 5 9.46 10.18 -13.57
C ASP A 5 10.01 8.96 -14.30
N ALA A 6 11.35 8.85 -14.39
CA ALA A 6 12.03 7.69 -14.98
C ALA A 6 11.80 6.42 -14.15
N GLN A 7 11.96 6.50 -12.82
CA GLN A 7 11.64 5.38 -11.93
C GLN A 7 10.16 5.00 -12.05
N TRP A 8 9.27 5.99 -12.03
CA TRP A 8 7.84 5.75 -12.14
C TRP A 8 7.46 5.07 -13.47
N ALA A 9 8.09 5.43 -14.59
CA ALA A 9 7.83 4.81 -15.88
C ALA A 9 8.12 3.29 -15.88
N VAL A 10 9.11 2.85 -15.10
CA VAL A 10 9.44 1.42 -14.94
C VAL A 10 8.47 0.71 -13.99
N LEU A 11 8.03 1.39 -12.93
CA LEU A 11 7.19 0.79 -11.89
C LEU A 11 5.70 0.76 -12.24
N ALA A 12 5.21 1.78 -12.95
CA ALA A 12 3.79 1.91 -13.27
C ALA A 12 3.20 0.68 -13.99
N PRO A 13 3.88 0.03 -14.95
CA PRO A 13 3.37 -1.18 -15.60
C PRO A 13 3.27 -2.40 -14.68
N LEU A 14 4.03 -2.44 -13.58
CA LEU A 14 4.00 -3.52 -12.60
C LEU A 14 2.79 -3.42 -11.65
N ILE A 15 2.17 -2.24 -11.59
CA ILE A 15 1.00 -2.00 -10.76
C ILE A 15 -0.22 -2.60 -11.45
N PRO A 16 -0.90 -3.55 -10.80
CA PRO A 16 -1.93 -4.28 -11.47
C PRO A 16 -3.20 -3.42 -11.53
N PRO A 17 -4.01 -3.54 -12.60
CA PRO A 17 -5.17 -2.67 -12.78
C PRO A 17 -6.17 -2.87 -11.64
N PRO A 18 -6.94 -1.83 -11.28
CA PRO A 18 -7.89 -1.92 -10.18
C PRO A 18 -8.96 -2.97 -10.48
N ILE A 19 -9.25 -3.82 -9.48
CA ILE A 19 -10.23 -4.92 -9.59
C ILE A 19 -11.61 -4.39 -9.98
N THR A 20 -11.97 -3.20 -9.49
CA THR A 20 -13.23 -2.54 -9.80
C THR A 20 -12.99 -1.27 -10.59
N ARG A 21 -13.41 -1.25 -11.87
CA ARG A 21 -13.59 -0.01 -12.64
C ARG A 21 -14.85 0.70 -12.15
N THR A 22 -14.86 1.20 -10.91
CA THR A 22 -16.02 1.93 -10.41
C THR A 22 -16.07 3.29 -11.10
N THR A 23 -16.98 3.46 -12.06
CA THR A 23 -17.34 4.78 -12.62
C THR A 23 -18.18 5.62 -11.67
N ARG A 24 -18.57 5.05 -10.51
CA ARG A 24 -19.38 5.71 -9.48
C ARG A 24 -18.62 5.75 -8.15
N GLY A 25 -18.41 6.94 -7.60
CA GLY A 25 -17.74 7.16 -6.31
C GLY A 25 -16.59 8.18 -6.41
N ARG A 26 -15.88 8.38 -5.29
CA ARG A 26 -14.68 9.26 -5.27
C ARG A 26 -13.60 8.64 -6.16
N PRO A 27 -12.97 9.42 -7.06
CA PRO A 27 -11.89 8.93 -7.90
C PRO A 27 -10.79 8.26 -7.06
N ARG A 28 -10.21 7.17 -7.58
CA ARG A 28 -9.04 6.54 -6.95
C ARG A 28 -7.89 7.55 -6.94
N ARG A 29 -7.15 7.58 -5.83
CA ARG A 29 -5.89 8.33 -5.73
C ARG A 29 -4.87 7.75 -6.68
N SER A 30 -3.94 8.60 -7.12
CA SER A 30 -2.84 8.21 -7.99
C SER A 30 -2.04 7.08 -7.35
N ASP A 31 -1.79 6.02 -8.12
CA ASP A 31 -1.02 4.88 -7.61
C ASP A 31 0.43 5.28 -7.28
N ARG A 32 0.98 6.32 -7.94
CA ARG A 32 2.30 6.89 -7.62
C ARG A 32 2.32 7.49 -6.22
N GLU A 33 1.36 8.37 -5.92
CA GLU A 33 1.26 9.01 -4.60
C GLU A 33 1.11 7.96 -3.49
N VAL A 34 0.36 6.90 -3.78
CA VAL A 34 0.16 5.79 -2.84
C VAL A 34 1.46 5.03 -2.63
N LEU A 35 2.17 4.64 -3.70
CA LEU A 35 3.45 3.94 -3.62
C LEU A 35 4.49 4.78 -2.86
N GLU A 36 4.59 6.07 -3.14
CA GLU A 36 5.48 7.00 -2.43
C GLU A 36 5.22 7.07 -0.92
N GLY A 37 3.95 7.00 -0.52
CA GLY A 37 3.54 6.93 0.89
C GLY A 37 3.90 5.60 1.54
N ILE A 38 3.70 4.48 0.83
CA ILE A 38 4.11 3.14 1.28
C ILE A 38 5.63 3.10 1.48
N LEU A 39 6.40 3.57 0.50
CA LEU A 39 7.86 3.62 0.58
C LEU A 39 8.36 4.53 1.71
N TRP A 40 7.65 5.61 2.02
CA TRP A 40 7.97 6.43 3.19
C TRP A 40 7.83 5.63 4.49
N VAL A 41 6.75 4.87 4.65
CA VAL A 41 6.53 4.01 5.83
C VAL A 41 7.62 2.95 5.93
N LEU A 42 7.90 2.24 4.84
CA LEU A 42 8.90 1.17 4.83
C LEU A 42 10.31 1.67 5.13
N ARG A 43 10.69 2.82 4.56
CA ARG A 43 12.02 3.41 4.78
C ARG A 43 12.20 3.97 6.20
N THR A 44 11.13 4.45 6.82
CA THR A 44 11.21 5.08 8.15
C THR A 44 10.90 4.12 9.30
N GLY A 45 10.29 2.96 9.01
CA GLY A 45 9.73 2.07 10.02
C GLY A 45 8.58 2.68 10.83
N ALA A 46 8.09 3.86 10.45
CA ALA A 46 7.06 4.56 11.21
C ALA A 46 5.70 3.86 11.07
N GLN A 47 4.86 3.97 12.11
CA GLN A 47 3.50 3.47 12.04
C GLN A 47 2.71 4.20 10.94
N TRP A 48 1.77 3.50 10.28
CA TRP A 48 0.86 4.11 9.29
C TRP A 48 0.13 5.36 9.80
N ALA A 49 -0.12 5.44 11.12
CA ALA A 49 -0.75 6.60 11.74
C ALA A 49 0.11 7.87 11.71
N ALA A 50 1.43 7.72 11.61
CA ALA A 50 2.41 8.80 11.54
C ALA A 50 2.67 9.29 10.10
N LEU A 51 2.02 8.71 9.09
CA LEU A 51 2.14 9.15 7.71
C LEU A 51 1.81 10.65 7.59
N PRO A 52 2.73 11.50 7.07
CA PRO A 52 2.53 12.95 7.00
C PRO A 52 1.25 13.31 6.23
N LYS A 53 0.32 13.99 6.93
CA LYS A 53 -0.95 14.43 6.35
C LYS A 53 -0.68 15.58 5.38
N GLY A 54 -1.28 15.52 4.19
CA GLY A 54 -1.14 16.55 3.15
C GLY A 54 -0.05 16.24 2.12
N GLU A 55 0.99 15.49 2.50
CA GLU A 55 2.03 15.04 1.57
C GLU A 55 1.67 13.76 0.82
N TYR A 56 0.96 12.85 1.49
CA TYR A 56 0.57 11.54 0.97
C TYR A 56 -0.95 11.35 1.03
N PRO A 57 -1.49 10.36 0.28
CA PRO A 57 -2.87 9.93 0.43
C PRO A 57 -3.18 9.50 1.87
N PRO A 58 -4.47 9.41 2.26
CA PRO A 58 -4.85 8.95 3.59
C PRO A 58 -4.22 7.59 3.92
N LYS A 59 -3.77 7.42 5.17
CA LYS A 59 -3.12 6.18 5.63
C LYS A 59 -3.91 4.92 5.30
N THR A 60 -5.24 4.99 5.38
CA THR A 60 -6.13 3.87 5.05
C THR A 60 -6.04 3.52 3.57
N THR A 61 -6.05 4.52 2.68
CA THR A 61 -5.87 4.31 1.25
C THR A 61 -4.51 3.69 0.93
N CYS A 62 -3.43 4.16 1.55
CA CYS A 62 -2.10 3.58 1.35
C CYS A 62 -2.02 2.14 1.87
N HIS A 63 -2.51 1.89 3.08
CA HIS A 63 -2.49 0.57 3.69
C HIS A 63 -3.35 -0.44 2.90
N ASP A 64 -4.59 -0.09 2.54
CA ASP A 64 -5.48 -0.98 1.80
C ASP A 64 -4.90 -1.33 0.43
N ARG A 65 -4.24 -0.36 -0.23
CA ARG A 65 -3.59 -0.59 -1.51
C ARG A 65 -2.33 -1.44 -1.39
N PHE A 66 -1.55 -1.23 -0.33
CA PHE A 66 -0.41 -2.06 -0.02
C PHE A 66 -0.83 -3.52 0.14
N GLN A 67 -1.88 -3.80 0.93
CA GLN A 67 -2.43 -5.16 1.07
C GLN A 67 -2.91 -5.71 -0.28
N GLU A 68 -3.66 -4.92 -1.06
CA GLU A 68 -4.11 -5.32 -2.40
C GLU A 68 -2.94 -5.73 -3.32
N TRP A 69 -1.83 -4.98 -3.29
CA TRP A 69 -0.66 -5.26 -4.12
C TRP A 69 0.17 -6.44 -3.61
N VAL A 70 0.23 -6.65 -2.29
CA VAL A 70 0.90 -7.81 -1.68
C VAL A 70 0.12 -9.10 -2.00
N ASP A 71 -1.20 -9.10 -1.83
CA ASP A 71 -2.06 -10.25 -2.15
C ASP A 71 -1.94 -10.65 -3.62
N ARG A 72 -1.71 -9.69 -4.50
CA ARG A 72 -1.52 -9.88 -5.94
C ARG A 72 -0.08 -10.13 -6.37
N GLN A 73 0.84 -10.25 -5.41
CA GLN A 73 2.29 -10.41 -5.62
C GLN A 73 2.94 -9.29 -6.45
N ALA A 74 2.21 -8.20 -6.72
CA ALA A 74 2.72 -7.07 -7.47
C ALA A 74 3.70 -6.24 -6.66
N PHE A 75 3.48 -6.15 -5.34
CA PHE A 75 4.34 -5.35 -4.47
C PHE A 75 5.78 -5.89 -4.42
N LEU A 76 5.96 -7.21 -4.44
CA LEU A 76 7.28 -7.83 -4.51
C LEU A 76 7.99 -7.48 -5.82
N ASN A 77 7.30 -7.56 -6.96
CA ASN A 77 7.86 -7.18 -8.26
C ASN A 77 8.27 -5.71 -8.29
N ILE A 78 7.46 -4.83 -7.69
CA ILE A 78 7.76 -3.40 -7.57
C ILE A 78 9.01 -3.17 -6.72
N LEU A 79 9.15 -3.88 -5.59
CA LEU A 79 10.34 -3.77 -4.74
C LEU A 79 11.60 -4.28 -5.45
N THR A 80 11.52 -5.41 -6.15
CA THR A 80 12.63 -5.95 -6.94
C THR A 80 13.07 -4.97 -8.02
N ALA A 81 12.13 -4.45 -8.81
CA ALA A 81 12.43 -3.46 -9.84
C ALA A 81 13.01 -2.17 -9.25
N LEU A 82 12.51 -1.73 -8.09
CA LEU A 82 13.09 -0.59 -7.37
C LEU A 82 14.53 -0.84 -6.95
N ALA A 83 14.86 -2.05 -6.50
CA ALA A 83 16.20 -2.42 -6.08
C ALA A 83 17.18 -2.44 -7.26
N GLU A 84 16.77 -3.01 -8.40
CA GLU A 84 17.57 -3.03 -9.64
C GLU A 84 17.83 -1.61 -10.16
N LEU A 85 16.84 -0.71 -10.06
CA LEU A 85 17.01 0.71 -10.41
C LEU A 85 17.89 1.49 -9.43
N SER A 86 18.11 0.94 -8.22
CA SER A 86 18.79 1.60 -7.11
C SER A 86 20.26 1.18 -6.95
N GLU A 87 20.81 0.31 -7.81
CA GLU A 87 22.23 -0.08 -7.70
C GLU A 87 23.21 1.09 -7.89
N GLU A 88 22.81 2.18 -8.59
CA GLU A 88 23.59 3.43 -8.66
C GLU A 88 23.22 4.47 -7.58
N ASN A 89 22.06 4.33 -6.91
CA ASN A 89 21.57 5.25 -5.89
C ASN A 89 20.76 4.47 -4.85
N ALA A 90 21.43 3.95 -3.82
CA ALA A 90 20.83 3.17 -2.75
C ALA A 90 19.73 3.97 -2.00
N LEU A 91 18.50 3.93 -2.52
CA LEU A 91 17.34 4.60 -1.94
C LEU A 91 16.56 3.69 -0.98
N LEU A 92 16.78 2.39 -1.06
CA LEU A 92 16.29 1.36 -0.13
C LEU A 92 17.45 0.39 0.13
N ASP A 93 18.02 0.41 1.34
CA ASP A 93 18.92 -0.67 1.74
C ASP A 93 18.07 -1.91 2.03
N LEU A 94 18.01 -2.84 1.09
CA LEU A 94 17.30 -4.11 1.27
C LEU A 94 17.86 -4.94 2.43
N ARG A 95 19.07 -4.63 2.93
CA ARG A 95 19.65 -5.27 4.13
C ARG A 95 19.01 -4.75 5.41
N GLU A 96 18.46 -3.53 5.41
CA GLU A 96 17.68 -2.96 6.50
C GLU A 96 16.17 -3.01 6.25
N ALA A 97 15.72 -3.74 5.23
CA ALA A 97 14.30 -4.05 5.05
C ALA A 97 13.86 -5.03 6.14
N PHE A 98 13.61 -4.50 7.34
CA PHE A 98 13.09 -5.26 8.46
C PHE A 98 11.73 -5.86 8.09
N ILE A 99 11.65 -7.19 8.03
CA ILE A 99 10.39 -7.90 8.15
C ILE A 99 9.95 -7.78 9.62
N ASP A 100 9.43 -6.61 10.03
CA ASP A 100 8.75 -6.52 11.33
C ASP A 100 7.32 -7.07 11.18
N GLY A 101 7.24 -8.40 11.21
CA GLY A 101 5.98 -9.12 11.33
C GLY A 101 5.63 -9.30 12.80
N THR A 102 4.97 -8.33 13.43
CA THR A 102 4.28 -8.58 14.71
C THR A 102 2.86 -9.09 14.46
N PHE A 103 2.72 -10.42 14.42
CA PHE A 103 1.41 -11.07 14.50
C PHE A 103 0.88 -10.95 15.93
N SER A 104 0.12 -9.91 16.23
CA SER A 104 -0.75 -9.96 17.41
C SER A 104 -1.91 -10.90 17.10
N ALA A 105 -2.03 -12.00 17.84
CA ALA A 105 -3.25 -12.78 17.83
C ALA A 105 -4.46 -11.87 18.08
N ALA A 106 -5.55 -12.06 17.33
CA ALA A 106 -6.81 -11.38 17.61
C ALA A 106 -7.17 -11.61 19.09
N LYS A 107 -7.37 -10.55 19.88
CA LYS A 107 -7.66 -10.63 21.32
C LYS A 107 -8.95 -11.43 21.67
N LYS A 108 -9.69 -11.88 20.66
CA LYS A 108 -10.73 -12.91 20.76
C LYS A 108 -10.45 -13.93 19.67
N GLY A 109 -10.00 -15.13 20.02
CA GLY A 109 -9.59 -16.19 19.09
C GLY A 109 -10.68 -16.73 18.16
N ALA A 110 -11.19 -15.89 17.26
CA ALA A 110 -12.09 -16.28 16.19
C ALA A 110 -11.28 -16.49 14.91
N ARG A 111 -11.36 -17.70 14.35
CA ARG A 111 -10.64 -18.10 13.12
C ARG A 111 -11.29 -17.61 11.83
N MET A 112 -12.43 -16.90 11.88
CA MET A 112 -13.11 -16.43 10.68
C MET A 112 -13.68 -15.02 10.84
N SER A 113 -13.45 -14.19 9.82
CA SER A 113 -14.14 -12.92 9.63
C SER A 113 -15.56 -13.19 9.14
N VAL A 114 -16.55 -13.14 10.05
CA VAL A 114 -17.96 -13.19 9.66
C VAL A 114 -18.31 -11.82 9.06
N PRO A 115 -18.97 -11.75 7.88
CA PRO A 115 -19.37 -10.48 7.31
C PRO A 115 -20.34 -9.75 8.26
N PRO A 116 -20.23 -8.42 8.40
CA PRO A 116 -21.08 -7.66 9.30
C PRO A 116 -22.55 -7.76 8.88
N ARG A 117 -23.43 -7.93 9.88
CA ARG A 117 -24.89 -7.95 9.69
C ARG A 117 -25.31 -6.61 9.04
N LYS A 118 -25.80 -6.65 7.80
CA LYS A 118 -26.48 -5.49 7.18
C LYS A 118 -27.72 -5.17 8.02
N ALA A 119 -27.74 -4.02 8.69
CA ALA A 119 -28.96 -3.48 9.26
C ALA A 119 -29.90 -3.08 8.10
N LYS A 120 -31.14 -3.60 8.11
CA LYS A 120 -32.22 -3.09 7.25
C LYS A 120 -32.63 -1.73 7.81
N ALA A 121 -32.57 -0.69 6.99
CA ALA A 121 -33.20 0.59 7.31
C ALA A 121 -34.74 0.44 7.29
N PRO A 122 -35.48 1.16 8.15
CA PRO A 122 -36.94 1.14 8.14
C PRO A 122 -37.49 1.81 6.87
N ARG A 123 -38.61 1.29 6.36
CA ARG A 123 -39.39 1.94 5.29
C ARG A 123 -40.21 3.08 5.92
N SER A 124 -40.12 4.26 5.34
CA SER A 124 -41.12 5.33 5.45
C SER A 124 -41.79 5.50 4.09
#